data_AF-A0A1B6DCU7-F1
#
_entry.id   AF-A0A1B6DCU7-F1
#
_cell.length_a   1.000
_cell.length_b   1.000
_cell.length_c   1.000
_cell.angle_alpha   90.00
_cell.angle_beta   90.00
_cell.angle_gamma   90.00
#
_symmetry.space_group_name_H-M   'P 1'
#
loop_
_entity.id
_entity.type
_entity.pdbx_description
1 polymer ?
#
loop_
_entity_poly.entity_id
_entity_poly.type
_entity_poly.pdbx_seq_one_letter_code
_entity_poly.pdbx_strand_id
1 'polypeptide(L)'
;MESENNLNVLENEHLTLFRETIISAIEESVSGLSENKFEELLKNISVIRKRTKSASNLIKIFKKNAITGSLSQLDDLLKEENLEVTFTAYSNFLKNNEGETKDVKWRPPGNVKEHLRPHLIQQKINIKQQLEQLVFEKESEVKNIQNDVILKRTQLKIFEKTFEELKKRNHDTAIHFEEQIEELTTVF
;
A
#
# COMPACT_ATOMS: atom_id res chain seq x y z
N MET A 1 9.23 27.76 11.96
CA MET A 1 8.64 27.70 10.61
C MET A 1 9.70 28.08 9.57
N GLU A 2 10.86 27.42 9.58
CA GLU A 2 11.96 27.68 8.63
C GLU A 2 12.50 26.39 7.99
N SER A 3 11.88 25.25 8.29
CA SER A 3 12.29 23.92 7.83
C SER A 3 11.59 23.45 6.55
N GLU A 4 10.53 24.14 6.10
CA GLU A 4 9.81 23.78 4.87
C GLU A 4 10.41 24.42 3.60
N ASN A 5 11.13 25.54 3.72
CA ASN A 5 11.74 26.21 2.56
C ASN A 5 13.08 25.62 2.11
N ASN A 6 13.73 24.78 2.93
CA ASN A 6 14.98 24.11 2.56
C ASN A 6 14.77 22.75 1.86
N LEU A 7 13.53 22.24 1.76
CA LEU A 7 13.25 20.98 1.07
C LEU A 7 13.14 21.12 -0.45
N ASN A 8 12.85 22.32 -0.96
CA ASN A 8 12.74 22.58 -2.41
C ASN A 8 14.09 22.82 -3.12
N VAL A 9 15.17 22.95 -2.36
CA VAL A 9 16.51 23.29 -2.90
C VAL A 9 17.42 22.06 -3.00
N LEU A 10 16.98 20.89 -2.53
CA LEU A 10 17.64 19.64 -2.91
C LEU A 10 17.16 19.24 -4.30
N GLU A 11 17.66 20.00 -5.27
CA GLU A 11 17.41 19.89 -6.69
C GLU A 11 17.44 18.43 -7.13
N ASN A 12 16.43 18.09 -7.88
CA ASN A 12 16.17 16.80 -8.46
C ASN A 12 17.29 16.46 -9.45
N GLU A 13 18.40 15.90 -8.97
CA GLU A 13 19.63 15.61 -9.73
C GLU A 13 19.33 14.92 -11.07
N HIS A 14 18.37 14.00 -11.08
CA HIS A 14 17.92 13.32 -12.29
C HIS A 14 17.21 14.23 -13.31
N LEU A 15 16.43 15.20 -12.85
CA LEU A 15 15.81 16.21 -13.73
C LEU A 15 16.87 17.15 -14.31
N THR A 16 17.83 17.57 -13.49
CA THR A 16 18.96 18.40 -13.95
C THR A 16 19.77 17.67 -15.01
N LEU A 17 20.14 16.41 -14.75
CA LEU A 17 20.87 15.58 -15.70
C LEU A 17 20.08 15.37 -17.01
N PHE A 18 18.77 15.14 -16.91
CA PHE A 18 17.90 15.03 -18.07
C PHE A 18 17.92 16.30 -18.91
N ARG A 19 17.73 17.48 -18.28
CA ARG A 19 17.76 18.77 -18.95
C ARG A 19 19.11 19.01 -19.63
N GLU A 20 20.21 18.84 -18.91
CA GLU A 20 21.56 19.03 -19.43
C GLU A 20 21.84 18.13 -20.63
N THR A 21 21.41 16.86 -20.57
CA THR A 21 21.61 15.89 -21.66
C THR A 21 20.84 16.30 -22.91
N ILE A 22 19.58 16.71 -22.77
CA ILE A 22 18.76 17.13 -23.91
C ILE A 22 19.26 18.44 -24.52
N ILE A 23 19.62 19.41 -23.67
CA ILE A 23 20.22 20.69 -24.13
C ILE A 23 21.49 20.41 -24.92
N SER A 24 22.39 19.59 -24.38
CA SER A 24 23.64 19.19 -25.06
C SER A 24 23.35 18.52 -26.41
N ALA A 25 22.37 17.62 -26.47
CA ALA A 25 21.99 16.95 -27.72
C ALA A 25 21.40 17.92 -28.76
N ILE A 26 20.62 18.93 -28.33
CA ILE A 26 20.10 19.99 -29.20
C ILE A 26 21.27 20.82 -29.75
N GLU A 27 22.18 21.25 -28.88
CA GLU A 27 23.34 22.06 -29.27
C GLU A 27 24.26 21.30 -30.23
N GLU A 28 24.52 20.02 -29.99
CA GLU A 28 25.29 19.15 -30.87
C GLU A 28 24.62 18.99 -32.24
N SER A 29 23.31 18.76 -32.25
CA SER A 29 22.54 18.64 -33.49
C SER A 29 22.55 19.92 -34.32
N VAL A 30 22.42 21.08 -33.66
CA VAL A 30 22.41 22.39 -34.33
C VAL A 30 23.82 22.82 -34.76
N SER A 31 24.85 22.52 -33.96
CA SER A 31 26.24 22.82 -34.31
C SER A 31 26.77 21.94 -35.45
N GLY A 32 26.28 20.71 -35.58
CA GLY A 32 26.55 19.79 -36.69
C GLY A 32 26.11 20.30 -38.06
N LEU A 33 25.28 21.35 -38.14
CA LEU A 33 24.98 22.02 -39.40
C LEU A 33 26.20 22.79 -39.92
N SER A 34 26.83 22.21 -40.94
CA SER A 34 27.92 22.83 -41.71
C SER A 34 27.44 24.09 -42.43
N GLU A 35 28.10 25.22 -42.13
CA GLU A 35 27.84 26.50 -42.80
C GLU A 35 28.08 26.40 -44.31
N ASN A 36 29.13 25.69 -44.72
CA ASN A 36 29.49 25.50 -46.11
C ASN A 36 28.40 24.75 -46.90
N LYS A 37 27.84 23.67 -46.34
CA LYS A 37 26.75 22.92 -46.98
C LYS A 37 25.48 23.76 -47.08
N PHE A 38 25.18 24.52 -46.04
CA PHE A 38 24.00 25.39 -46.03
C PHE A 38 24.12 26.53 -47.06
N GLU A 39 25.30 27.15 -47.16
CA GLU A 39 25.57 28.16 -48.18
C GLU A 39 25.52 27.59 -49.60
N GLU A 40 26.02 26.37 -49.81
CA GLU A 40 25.95 25.67 -51.09
C GLU A 40 24.49 25.44 -51.54
N LEU A 41 23.63 24.99 -50.63
CA LEU A 41 22.20 24.84 -50.89
C LEU A 41 21.54 26.18 -51.27
N LEU A 42 21.90 27.26 -50.57
CA LEU A 42 21.33 28.60 -50.81
C LEU A 42 21.87 29.28 -52.07
N LYS A 43 23.06 28.91 -52.57
CA LYS A 43 23.63 29.46 -53.83
C LYS A 43 22.76 29.14 -55.05
N ASN A 44 21.98 28.06 -55.00
CA ASN A 44 21.04 27.69 -56.06
C ASN A 44 19.79 28.59 -56.11
N ILE A 45 19.54 29.38 -55.06
CA ILE A 45 18.42 30.31 -54.98
C ILE A 45 18.85 31.66 -55.54
N SER A 46 18.27 32.06 -56.68
CA SER A 46 18.64 33.25 -57.47
C SER A 46 18.64 34.57 -56.68
N VAL A 47 17.76 34.69 -55.68
CA VAL A 47 17.62 35.87 -54.81
C VAL A 47 18.78 35.98 -53.79
N ILE A 48 19.24 34.85 -53.27
CA ILE A 48 20.27 34.78 -52.21
C ILE A 48 21.68 34.73 -52.81
N ARG A 49 21.82 34.19 -54.03
CA ARG A 49 23.08 34.11 -54.78
C ARG A 49 23.80 35.46 -54.91
N LYS A 50 23.07 36.57 -55.00
CA LYS A 50 23.63 37.93 -55.12
C LYS A 50 23.99 38.57 -53.77
N ARG A 51 23.66 37.93 -52.64
CA ARG A 51 23.84 38.45 -51.28
C ARG A 51 24.40 37.35 -50.35
N THR A 52 25.64 36.95 -50.58
CA THR A 52 26.33 35.90 -49.78
C THR A 52 26.36 36.20 -48.28
N LYS A 53 26.52 37.47 -47.88
CA LYS A 53 26.39 37.88 -46.46
C LYS A 53 25.00 37.58 -45.86
N SER A 54 23.94 37.53 -46.68
CA SER A 54 22.60 37.15 -46.23
C SER A 54 22.49 35.66 -45.93
N ALA A 55 23.22 34.78 -46.62
CA ALA A 55 23.18 33.33 -46.37
C ALA A 55 23.82 32.95 -45.01
N SER A 56 24.99 33.52 -44.70
CA SER A 56 25.64 33.35 -43.38
C SER A 56 24.81 33.95 -42.24
N ASN A 57 24.15 35.09 -42.46
CA ASN A 57 23.22 35.63 -41.48
C ASN A 57 21.99 34.74 -41.28
N LEU A 58 21.45 34.15 -42.36
CA LEU A 58 20.32 33.23 -42.29
C LEU A 58 20.66 31.96 -41.50
N ILE A 59 21.84 31.37 -41.68
CA ILE A 59 22.20 30.18 -40.89
C ILE A 59 22.37 30.50 -39.40
N LYS A 60 22.92 31.67 -39.06
CA LYS A 60 23.03 32.11 -37.67
C LYS A 60 21.66 32.31 -37.03
N ILE A 61 20.74 32.96 -37.74
CA ILE A 61 19.35 33.14 -37.30
C ILE A 61 18.68 31.78 -37.13
N PHE A 62 18.85 30.87 -38.10
CA PHE A 62 18.29 29.52 -38.04
C PHE A 62 18.81 28.75 -36.83
N LYS A 63 20.13 28.68 -36.62
CA LYS A 63 20.74 27.99 -35.48
C LYS A 63 20.22 28.56 -34.15
N LYS A 64 20.19 29.89 -34.02
CA LYS A 64 19.66 30.56 -32.83
C LYS A 64 18.20 30.20 -32.59
N ASN A 65 17.35 30.33 -33.60
CA ASN A 65 15.92 30.05 -33.48
C ASN A 65 15.65 28.58 -33.20
N ALA A 66 16.43 27.67 -33.79
CA ALA A 66 16.33 26.23 -33.55
C ALA A 66 16.63 25.90 -32.08
N ILE A 67 17.71 26.47 -31.52
CA ILE A 67 18.04 26.28 -30.10
C ILE A 67 16.94 26.88 -29.23
N THR A 68 16.62 28.16 -29.38
CA THR A 68 15.62 28.82 -28.51
C THR A 68 14.24 28.19 -28.60
N GLY A 69 13.83 27.77 -29.80
CA GLY A 69 12.55 27.09 -30.02
C GLY A 69 12.53 25.72 -29.38
N SER A 70 13.60 24.94 -29.52
CA SER A 70 13.69 23.60 -28.91
C SER A 70 13.76 23.66 -27.39
N LEU A 71 14.44 24.67 -26.83
CA LEU A 71 14.47 24.91 -25.38
C LEU A 71 13.08 25.26 -24.84
N SER A 72 12.33 26.13 -25.54
CA SER A 72 10.95 26.43 -25.17
C SER A 72 10.07 25.18 -25.19
N GLN A 73 10.20 24.35 -26.24
CA GLN A 73 9.45 23.10 -26.33
C GLN A 73 9.84 22.10 -25.23
N LEU A 74 11.11 22.07 -24.83
CA LEU A 74 11.55 21.27 -23.69
C LEU A 74 10.89 21.74 -22.40
N ASP A 75 10.84 23.05 -22.15
CA ASP A 75 10.17 23.61 -20.97
C ASP A 75 8.67 23.32 -20.97
N ASP A 76 8.02 23.38 -22.13
CA ASP A 76 6.61 23.03 -22.28
C ASP A 76 6.38 21.53 -21.99
N LEU A 77 7.20 20.65 -22.58
CA LEU A 77 7.15 19.21 -22.35
C LEU A 77 7.35 18.84 -20.87
N LEU A 78 8.30 19.51 -20.20
CA LEU A 78 8.55 19.30 -18.78
C LEU A 78 7.33 19.65 -17.91
N LYS A 79 6.56 20.66 -18.30
CA LYS A 79 5.35 21.09 -17.60
C LYS A 79 4.15 20.20 -17.94
N GLU A 80 3.91 19.94 -19.23
CA GLU A 80 2.77 19.15 -19.71
C GLU A 80 2.78 17.73 -19.12
N GLU A 81 3.94 17.09 -19.13
CA GLU A 81 4.11 15.72 -18.62
C GLU A 81 4.39 15.68 -17.11
N ASN A 82 4.34 16.83 -16.42
CA ASN A 82 4.66 16.96 -14.98
C ASN A 82 5.96 16.24 -14.60
N LEU A 83 7.00 16.37 -15.43
CA LEU A 83 8.24 15.61 -15.26
C LEU A 83 8.96 15.99 -13.98
N GLU A 84 8.86 17.24 -13.54
CA GLU A 84 9.43 17.67 -12.26
C GLU A 84 8.87 16.87 -11.08
N VAL A 85 7.55 16.66 -11.04
CA VAL A 85 6.89 15.83 -10.02
C VAL A 85 7.33 14.37 -10.15
N THR A 86 7.38 13.85 -11.37
CA THR A 86 7.75 12.46 -11.65
C THR A 86 9.19 12.14 -11.24
N PHE A 87 10.15 12.97 -11.64
CA PHE A 87 11.55 12.81 -11.26
C PHE A 87 11.75 13.01 -9.75
N THR A 88 10.96 13.89 -9.11
CA THR A 88 11.04 14.09 -7.65
C THR A 88 10.54 12.85 -6.92
N ALA A 89 9.41 12.29 -7.36
CA ALA A 89 8.86 11.04 -6.83
C ALA A 89 9.86 9.87 -7.02
N TYR A 90 10.53 9.81 -8.18
CA TYR A 90 11.56 8.82 -8.46
C TYR A 90 12.78 8.98 -7.54
N SER A 91 13.29 10.20 -7.37
CA SER A 91 14.41 10.49 -6.46
C SER A 91 14.08 10.11 -5.01
N ASN A 92 12.86 10.43 -4.56
CA ASN A 92 12.37 10.04 -3.23
C ASN A 92 12.23 8.52 -3.10
N PHE A 93 11.76 7.84 -4.16
CA PHE A 93 11.70 6.39 -4.19
C PHE A 93 13.09 5.76 -4.04
N LEU A 94 14.11 6.26 -4.75
CA LEU A 94 15.48 5.76 -4.63
C LEU A 94 16.03 5.96 -3.21
N LYS A 95 15.89 7.17 -2.64
CA LYS A 95 16.33 7.47 -1.27
C LYS A 95 15.66 6.59 -0.22
N ASN A 96 14.36 6.36 -0.35
CA ASN A 96 13.59 5.54 0.59
C ASN A 96 13.96 4.04 0.52
N ASN A 97 14.58 3.60 -0.58
CA ASN A 97 14.98 2.22 -0.80
C ASN A 97 16.52 2.05 -0.81
N GLU A 98 17.26 3.10 -0.47
CA GLU A 98 18.72 3.14 -0.42
C GLU A 98 19.21 2.32 0.79
N GLY A 99 19.43 1.02 0.56
CA GLY A 99 19.82 0.08 1.61
C GLY A 99 19.08 -1.26 1.57
N GLU A 100 18.04 -1.39 0.76
CA GLU A 100 17.48 -2.71 0.51
C GLU A 100 18.48 -3.56 -0.30
N THR A 101 18.72 -4.79 0.17
CA THR A 101 19.74 -5.75 -0.25
C THR A 101 19.91 -5.93 -1.77
N LYS A 102 21.08 -6.44 -2.18
CA LYS A 102 21.48 -6.86 -3.55
C LYS A 102 20.53 -7.87 -4.23
N ASP A 103 19.41 -8.20 -3.60
CA ASP A 103 18.43 -9.13 -4.11
C ASP A 103 17.68 -8.52 -5.31
N VAL A 104 17.42 -9.37 -6.29
CA VAL A 104 16.68 -9.00 -7.49
C VAL A 104 15.29 -8.52 -7.05
N LYS A 105 15.05 -7.22 -7.21
CA LYS A 105 13.74 -6.63 -6.98
C LYS A 105 12.71 -7.31 -7.87
N TRP A 106 11.53 -7.54 -7.32
CA TRP A 106 10.43 -8.10 -8.08
C TRP A 106 10.15 -7.27 -9.35
N ARG A 107 9.86 -7.96 -10.43
CA ARG A 107 9.43 -7.38 -11.72
C ARG A 107 8.11 -8.05 -12.10
N PRO A 108 7.18 -7.33 -12.75
CA PRO A 108 5.93 -7.93 -13.20
C PRO A 108 6.20 -9.17 -14.05
N PRO A 109 5.66 -10.35 -13.69
CA PRO A 109 6.03 -11.63 -14.32
C PRO A 109 5.39 -11.85 -15.70
N GLY A 110 4.76 -10.83 -16.29
CA GLY A 110 3.94 -10.94 -17.52
C GLY A 110 2.61 -11.67 -17.33
N ASN A 111 2.39 -12.33 -16.20
CA ASN A 111 1.14 -12.97 -15.83
C ASN A 111 0.35 -12.11 -14.83
N VAL A 112 -0.84 -11.66 -15.23
CA VAL A 112 -1.72 -10.81 -14.40
C VAL A 112 -2.11 -11.50 -13.09
N LYS A 113 -2.35 -12.83 -13.10
CA LYS A 113 -2.74 -13.55 -11.88
C LYS A 113 -1.64 -13.54 -10.83
N GLU A 114 -0.39 -13.64 -11.27
CA GLU A 114 0.77 -13.58 -10.38
C GLU A 114 1.07 -12.15 -9.94
N HIS A 115 0.83 -11.17 -10.81
CA HIS A 115 0.95 -9.74 -10.47
C HIS A 115 -0.03 -9.32 -9.37
N LEU A 116 -1.27 -9.82 -9.39
CA LEU A 116 -2.29 -9.49 -8.39
C LEU A 116 -2.12 -10.25 -7.07
N ARG A 117 -1.37 -11.35 -7.08
CA ARG A 117 -1.24 -12.25 -5.93
C ARG A 117 -0.71 -11.55 -4.66
N PRO A 118 0.34 -10.71 -4.69
CA PRO A 118 0.85 -10.03 -3.49
C PRO A 118 -0.20 -9.13 -2.83
N HIS A 119 -0.94 -8.33 -3.63
CA HIS A 119 -1.99 -7.45 -3.11
C HIS A 119 -3.13 -8.23 -2.45
N LEU A 120 -3.57 -9.32 -3.09
CA LEU A 120 -4.64 -10.16 -2.56
C LEU A 120 -4.21 -10.96 -1.34
N ILE A 121 -2.93 -11.36 -1.25
CA ILE A 121 -2.40 -12.08 -0.10
C ILE A 121 -2.48 -11.23 1.16
N GLN A 122 -2.12 -9.94 1.10
CA GLN A 122 -2.16 -9.08 2.29
C GLN A 122 -3.58 -8.97 2.86
N GLN A 123 -4.59 -8.79 2.00
CA GLN A 123 -5.98 -8.78 2.41
C GLN A 123 -6.43 -10.12 2.99
N LYS A 124 -6.05 -11.23 2.35
CA LYS A 124 -6.36 -12.59 2.84
C LYS A 124 -5.72 -12.88 4.20
N ILE A 125 -4.50 -12.41 4.44
CA ILE A 125 -3.83 -12.55 5.74
C ILE A 125 -4.61 -11.79 6.82
N ASN A 126 -5.05 -10.57 6.56
CA ASN A 126 -5.82 -9.78 7.52
C ASN A 126 -7.17 -10.47 7.84
N ILE A 127 -7.90 -10.92 6.83
CA ILE A 127 -9.16 -11.67 7.01
C ILE A 127 -8.90 -12.95 7.83
N LYS A 128 -7.83 -13.68 7.52
CA LYS A 128 -7.45 -14.88 8.26
C LYS A 128 -7.25 -14.57 9.75
N GLN A 129 -6.51 -13.51 10.08
CA GLN A 129 -6.27 -13.11 11.47
C GLN A 129 -7.56 -12.76 12.21
N GLN A 130 -8.48 -12.05 11.55
CA GLN A 130 -9.80 -11.72 12.13
C GLN A 130 -10.62 -12.98 12.42
N LEU A 131 -10.62 -13.95 11.50
CA LEU A 131 -11.33 -15.21 11.68
C LEU A 131 -10.70 -16.06 12.78
N GLU A 132 -9.37 -16.12 12.87
CA GLU A 132 -8.67 -16.82 13.94
C GLU A 132 -9.02 -16.23 15.32
N GLN A 133 -9.10 -14.90 15.42
CA GLN A 133 -9.52 -14.23 16.64
C GLN A 133 -10.98 -14.56 16.99
N LEU A 134 -11.90 -14.50 16.03
CA LEU A 134 -13.30 -14.83 16.24
C LEU A 134 -13.50 -16.27 16.74
N VAL A 135 -12.78 -17.21 16.12
CA VAL A 135 -12.81 -18.62 16.53
C VAL A 135 -12.32 -18.77 17.96
N PHE A 136 -11.19 -18.15 18.30
CA PHE A 136 -10.65 -18.18 19.66
C PHE A 136 -11.63 -17.64 20.70
N GLU A 137 -12.28 -16.50 20.40
CA GLU A 137 -13.28 -15.90 21.29
C GLU A 137 -14.48 -16.83 21.51
N LYS A 138 -14.97 -17.47 20.44
CA LYS A 138 -16.10 -18.42 20.53
C LYS A 138 -15.74 -19.71 21.24
N GLU A 139 -14.55 -20.25 21.01
CA GLU A 139 -14.07 -21.44 21.74
C GLU A 139 -13.92 -21.16 23.24
N SER A 140 -13.42 -19.98 23.60
CA SER A 140 -13.33 -19.53 24.99
C SER A 140 -14.71 -19.38 25.64
N GLU A 141 -15.66 -18.74 24.95
CA GLU A 141 -17.05 -18.60 25.40
C GLU A 141 -17.71 -19.98 25.63
N VAL A 142 -17.57 -20.89 24.67
CA VAL A 142 -18.10 -22.26 24.78
C VAL A 142 -17.51 -22.98 25.98
N LYS A 143 -16.20 -22.86 26.21
CA LYS A 143 -15.53 -23.48 27.36
C LYS A 143 -16.06 -22.95 28.69
N ASN A 144 -16.32 -21.65 28.78
CA ASN A 144 -16.92 -21.04 29.97
C ASN A 144 -18.34 -21.56 30.21
N ILE A 145 -19.18 -21.60 29.18
CA ILE A 145 -20.54 -22.14 29.25
C ILE A 145 -20.52 -23.61 29.66
N GLN A 146 -19.60 -24.42 29.11
CA GLN A 146 -19.45 -25.82 29.49
C GLN A 146 -19.14 -25.97 30.98
N ASN A 147 -18.21 -25.17 31.50
CA ASN A 147 -17.87 -25.18 32.93
C ASN A 147 -19.10 -24.83 33.79
N ASP A 148 -19.85 -23.79 33.43
CA ASP A 148 -21.05 -23.37 34.15
C ASP A 148 -22.13 -24.47 34.15
N VAL A 149 -22.36 -25.11 33.00
CA VAL A 149 -23.30 -26.23 32.88
C VAL A 149 -22.88 -27.40 33.76
N ILE A 150 -21.59 -27.73 33.81
CA ILE A 150 -21.06 -28.80 34.67
C ILE A 150 -21.30 -28.47 36.14
N LEU A 151 -21.02 -27.24 36.57
CA LEU A 151 -21.25 -26.78 37.93
C LEU A 151 -22.73 -26.87 38.31
N LYS A 152 -23.63 -26.36 37.45
CA LYS A 152 -25.08 -26.39 37.69
C LYS A 152 -25.63 -27.81 37.73
N ARG A 153 -25.20 -28.70 36.83
CA ARG A 153 -25.57 -30.12 36.85
C ARG A 153 -25.11 -30.81 38.13
N THR A 154 -23.94 -30.46 38.64
CA THR A 154 -23.41 -31.02 39.89
C THR A 154 -24.23 -30.54 41.09
N GLN A 155 -24.57 -29.25 41.13
CA GLN A 155 -25.44 -28.68 42.17
C GLN A 155 -26.83 -29.34 42.17
N LEU A 156 -27.43 -29.55 41.00
CA LEU A 156 -28.72 -30.23 40.87
C LEU A 156 -28.66 -31.66 41.41
N LYS A 157 -27.63 -32.44 41.06
CA LYS A 157 -27.46 -33.80 41.58
C LYS A 157 -27.35 -33.84 43.11
N ILE A 158 -26.64 -32.87 43.71
CA ILE A 158 -26.55 -32.76 45.17
C ILE A 158 -27.93 -32.45 45.76
N PHE A 159 -28.64 -31.50 45.17
CA PHE A 159 -29.98 -31.11 45.61
C PHE A 159 -30.98 -32.28 45.53
N GLU A 160 -31.01 -32.99 44.40
CA GLU A 160 -31.82 -34.20 44.21
C GLU A 160 -31.53 -35.24 45.28
N LYS A 161 -30.25 -35.51 45.57
CA LYS A 161 -29.85 -36.45 46.61
C LYS A 161 -30.35 -36.02 47.99
N THR A 162 -30.16 -34.75 48.35
CA THR A 162 -30.63 -34.22 49.65
C THR A 162 -32.15 -34.26 49.76
N PHE A 163 -32.87 -34.02 48.67
CA PHE A 163 -34.32 -34.06 48.64
C PHE A 163 -34.84 -35.48 48.87
N GLU A 164 -34.25 -36.48 48.19
CA GLU A 164 -34.61 -37.88 48.42
C GLU A 164 -34.28 -38.35 49.85
N GLU A 165 -33.16 -37.91 50.42
CA GLU A 165 -32.82 -38.18 51.83
C GLU A 165 -33.83 -37.57 52.81
N LEU A 166 -34.26 -36.32 52.58
CA LEU A 166 -35.29 -35.65 53.39
C LEU A 166 -36.66 -36.32 53.24
N LYS A 167 -37.03 -36.68 52.01
CA LYS A 167 -38.29 -37.39 51.72
C LYS A 167 -38.34 -38.73 52.44
N LYS A 168 -37.25 -39.50 52.40
CA LYS A 168 -37.12 -40.76 53.15
C LYS A 168 -37.26 -40.54 54.65
N ARG A 169 -36.52 -39.58 55.22
CA ARG A 169 -36.59 -39.26 56.66
C ARG A 169 -38.01 -38.88 57.09
N ASN A 170 -38.69 -38.04 56.30
CA ASN A 170 -40.05 -37.62 56.61
C ASN A 170 -41.04 -38.79 56.56
N HIS A 171 -40.87 -39.70 55.60
CA HIS A 171 -41.66 -40.94 55.52
C HIS A 171 -41.42 -41.83 56.75
N ASP A 172 -40.16 -42.06 57.12
CA ASP A 172 -39.80 -42.86 58.30
C ASP A 172 -40.38 -42.24 59.60
N THR A 173 -40.34 -40.90 59.73
CA THR A 173 -40.94 -40.17 60.86
C THR A 173 -42.47 -40.28 60.87
N ALA A 174 -43.13 -40.21 59.71
CA ALA A 174 -44.58 -40.36 59.62
C ALA A 174 -45.03 -41.76 60.07
N ILE A 175 -44.34 -42.81 59.61
CA ILE A 175 -44.60 -44.20 60.05
C ILE A 175 -44.44 -44.31 61.57
N HIS A 176 -43.35 -43.76 62.12
CA HIS A 176 -43.10 -43.82 63.56
C HIS A 176 -44.20 -43.14 64.39
N PHE A 177 -44.73 -42.00 63.92
CA PHE A 177 -45.86 -41.33 64.59
C PHE A 177 -47.16 -42.14 64.47
N GLU A 178 -47.41 -42.79 63.34
CA GLU A 178 -48.56 -43.69 63.18
C GLU A 178 -48.49 -44.86 64.16
N GLU A 179 -47.32 -45.50 64.30
CA GLU A 179 -47.07 -46.58 65.27
C GLU A 179 -47.30 -46.10 66.71
N GLN A 180 -46.79 -44.93 67.09
CA GLN A 180 -46.99 -44.37 68.44
C GLN A 180 -48.46 -44.05 68.73
N ILE A 181 -49.21 -43.54 67.74
CA ILE A 181 -50.65 -43.29 67.90
C ILE A 181 -51.39 -44.62 68.09
N GLU A 182 -51.07 -45.66 67.31
CA GLU A 182 -51.68 -46.98 67.45
C GLU A 182 -51.42 -47.57 68.85
N GLU A 183 -50.19 -47.52 69.35
CA GLU A 183 -49.84 -47.95 70.71
C GLU A 183 -50.65 -47.21 71.79
N LEU A 184 -50.81 -45.89 71.67
CA LEU A 184 -51.59 -45.08 72.62
C LEU A 184 -53.09 -45.36 72.57
N THR A 185 -53.61 -45.79 71.41
CA THR A 185 -55.04 -46.05 71.22
C THR A 185 -55.43 -47.45 71.71
N THR A 186 -54.50 -48.41 71.72
CA THR A 186 -54.74 -49.80 72.19
C THR A 186 -54.68 -49.95 73.72
N VAL A 187 -54.22 -48.92 74.45
CA VAL A 187 -54.07 -48.93 75.93
C VAL A 187 -55.29 -48.35 76.66
N PHE A 188 -56.29 -47.85 75.94
CA PHE A 188 -57.59 -47.42 76.48
C PHE A 188 -58.72 -48.39 76.09
#